data_AF-A0A4V1NVC4-F1
#
_entry.id   AF-A0A4V1NVC4-F1
#
_cell.length_a   1.000
_cell.length_b   1.000
_cell.length_c   1.000
_cell.angle_alpha   90.00
_cell.angle_beta   90.00
_cell.angle_gamma   90.00
#
_symmetry.space_group_name_H-M   'P 1'
#
loop_
_entity.id
_entity.type
_entity.pdbx_description
1 polymer ?
#
loop_
_entity_poly.entity_id
_entity_poly.type
_entity_poly.pdbx_seq_one_letter_code
_entity_poly.pdbx_strand_id
1 'polypeptide(L)'
;MLIAIARHTPDDLKRFASYLYMMGNWYIVHHGWSLDNPLEPLWSISVEEQFYLIWPLVIALTGELGAWISAVFFALLSIGVTFHLANTGAQLDSQIWCNSFVQFLMFAAGILFALGLKGRMPELPNWLRCLFPPIAFALWFFSVAVLRTKTYGYAQGGFAVPLGYVLTAIGCILLCASLLGVNAKMPSALVYLGKISFGLYVFHLLASQLVAKTHIHHDAIFQKPLALGLTILLASISYRYFETPFLRIKNRRAIIHTRPE
;
A
#
# COMPACT_ATOMS: atom_id res chain seq x y z
N MET A 1 -11.10 -11.99 -13.19
CA MET A 1 -11.36 -12.99 -12.13
C MET A 1 -11.64 -14.37 -12.71
N LEU A 2 -12.65 -14.55 -13.59
CA LEU A 2 -12.95 -15.85 -14.23
C LEU A 2 -11.84 -16.36 -15.18
N ILE A 3 -11.08 -15.48 -15.83
CA ILE A 3 -9.99 -15.87 -16.75
C ILE A 3 -8.77 -16.46 -16.02
N ALA A 4 -8.55 -16.11 -14.74
CA ALA A 4 -7.49 -16.70 -13.92
C ALA A 4 -7.87 -18.10 -13.42
N ILE A 5 -9.16 -18.33 -13.15
CA ILE A 5 -9.72 -19.63 -12.74
C ILE A 5 -9.71 -20.64 -13.91
N ALA A 6 -9.77 -20.17 -15.16
CA ALA A 6 -9.85 -21.01 -16.34
C ALA A 6 -8.56 -21.78 -16.70
N ARG A 7 -7.44 -21.56 -15.99
CA ARG A 7 -6.14 -22.20 -16.31
C ARG A 7 -5.86 -23.50 -15.54
N HIS A 8 -6.76 -23.95 -14.67
CA HIS A 8 -6.79 -25.32 -14.12
C HIS A 8 -5.46 -25.89 -13.61
N THR A 9 -4.60 -25.10 -12.94
CA THR A 9 -3.53 -25.68 -12.11
C THR A 9 -3.94 -25.68 -10.63
N PRO A 10 -3.65 -26.74 -9.85
CA PRO A 10 -3.96 -26.77 -8.42
C PRO A 10 -3.39 -25.58 -7.62
N ASP A 11 -2.29 -25.00 -8.09
CA ASP A 11 -1.66 -23.84 -7.46
C ASP A 11 -2.44 -22.54 -7.70
N ASP A 12 -3.13 -22.41 -8.84
CA ASP A 12 -4.04 -21.28 -9.09
C ASP A 12 -5.20 -21.24 -8.08
N LEU A 13 -5.73 -22.42 -7.72
CA LEU A 13 -6.83 -22.52 -6.75
C LEU A 13 -6.36 -22.16 -5.34
N LYS A 14 -5.20 -22.66 -4.91
CA LYS A 14 -4.60 -22.30 -3.61
C LYS A 14 -4.32 -20.80 -3.52
N ARG A 15 -3.80 -20.21 -4.60
CA ARG A 15 -3.56 -18.78 -4.70
C ARG A 15 -4.86 -17.99 -4.64
N PHE A 16 -5.88 -18.39 -5.38
CA PHE A 16 -7.18 -17.72 -5.32
C PHE A 16 -7.79 -17.80 -3.92
N ALA A 17 -7.71 -18.97 -3.28
CA ALA A 17 -8.16 -19.16 -1.91
C ALA A 17 -7.39 -18.26 -0.94
N SER A 18 -6.07 -18.10 -1.10
CA SER A 18 -5.29 -17.21 -0.21
C SER A 18 -5.77 -15.76 -0.31
N TYR A 19 -6.06 -15.24 -1.51
CA TYR A 19 -6.66 -13.91 -1.65
C TYR A 19 -8.07 -13.81 -1.07
N LEU A 20 -8.88 -14.88 -1.17
CA LEU A 20 -10.22 -14.91 -0.57
C LEU A 20 -10.16 -14.87 0.97
N TYR A 21 -9.16 -15.50 1.57
CA TYR A 21 -8.93 -15.50 3.02
C TYR A 21 -8.05 -14.33 3.51
N MET A 22 -7.81 -13.30 2.67
CA MET A 22 -6.96 -12.15 2.99
C MET A 22 -5.52 -12.52 3.38
N MET A 23 -5.00 -13.60 2.80
CA MET A 23 -3.65 -14.15 2.98
C MET A 23 -2.83 -14.11 1.67
N GLY A 24 -3.23 -13.31 0.69
CA GLY A 24 -2.55 -13.22 -0.60
C GLY A 24 -1.09 -12.82 -0.47
N ASN A 25 -0.78 -11.93 0.47
CA ASN A 25 0.57 -11.51 0.77
C ASN A 25 1.46 -12.66 1.30
N TRP A 26 0.92 -13.54 2.15
CA TRP A 26 1.64 -14.72 2.63
C TRP A 26 1.87 -15.75 1.53
N TYR A 27 0.93 -15.87 0.58
CA TYR A 27 1.16 -16.69 -0.59
C TYR A 27 2.41 -16.22 -1.38
N ILE A 28 2.56 -14.91 -1.59
CA ILE A 28 3.74 -14.31 -2.25
C ILE A 28 5.01 -14.52 -1.41
N VAL A 29 4.93 -14.39 -0.08
CA VAL A 29 6.09 -14.67 0.81
C VAL A 29 6.60 -16.11 0.61
N HIS A 30 5.71 -17.09 0.41
CA HIS A 30 6.08 -18.49 0.27
C HIS A 30 6.42 -18.93 -1.16
N HIS A 31 5.78 -18.35 -2.18
CA HIS A 31 5.87 -18.82 -3.57
C HIS A 31 6.53 -17.80 -4.52
N GLY A 32 6.82 -16.58 -4.05
CA GLY A 32 7.30 -15.48 -4.88
C GLY A 32 6.19 -14.84 -5.72
N TRP A 33 6.60 -13.87 -6.55
CA TRP A 33 5.69 -13.16 -7.45
C TRP A 33 5.31 -14.02 -8.65
N SER A 34 4.04 -13.96 -9.04
CA SER A 34 3.56 -14.50 -10.33
C SER A 34 3.17 -13.36 -11.26
N LEU A 35 4.11 -12.89 -12.08
CA LEU A 35 3.93 -11.69 -12.91
C LEU A 35 2.82 -11.78 -13.97
N ASP A 36 2.28 -12.97 -14.21
CA ASP A 36 1.16 -13.25 -15.12
C ASP A 36 -0.21 -13.24 -14.43
N ASN A 37 -0.25 -13.07 -13.10
CA ASN A 37 -1.46 -13.07 -12.31
C ASN A 37 -1.96 -11.63 -12.06
N PRO A 38 -3.22 -11.31 -12.40
CA PRO A 38 -3.77 -9.98 -12.16
C PRO A 38 -4.13 -9.71 -10.70
N LEU A 39 -4.13 -10.71 -9.81
CA LEU A 39 -4.45 -10.56 -8.40
C LEU A 39 -3.25 -10.12 -7.55
N GLU A 40 -2.02 -10.18 -8.09
CA GLU A 40 -0.81 -9.81 -7.37
C GLU A 40 -0.91 -8.46 -6.63
N PRO A 41 -1.48 -7.37 -7.19
CA PRO A 41 -1.60 -6.09 -6.47
C PRO A 41 -2.41 -6.20 -5.17
N LEU A 42 -3.32 -7.16 -5.04
CA LEU A 42 -4.20 -7.28 -3.88
C LEU A 42 -3.47 -7.77 -2.62
N TRP A 43 -2.17 -8.04 -2.70
CA TRP A 43 -1.36 -8.41 -1.55
C TRP A 43 -1.39 -7.34 -0.45
N SER A 44 -1.30 -6.05 -0.80
CA SER A 44 -1.33 -4.98 0.21
C SER A 44 -2.70 -4.88 0.86
N ILE A 45 -3.78 -5.09 0.09
CA ILE A 45 -5.16 -5.10 0.58
C ILE A 45 -5.33 -6.23 1.60
N SER A 46 -4.73 -7.40 1.35
CA SER A 46 -4.72 -8.49 2.33
C SER A 46 -4.11 -8.05 3.68
N VAL A 47 -3.01 -7.28 3.64
CA VAL A 47 -2.36 -6.75 4.86
C VAL A 47 -3.22 -5.67 5.53
N GLU A 48 -3.84 -4.78 4.75
CA GLU A 48 -4.73 -3.73 5.25
C GLU A 48 -5.97 -4.32 5.95
N GLU A 49 -6.59 -5.34 5.37
CA GLU A 49 -7.73 -6.04 5.96
C GLU A 49 -7.34 -6.77 7.26
N GLN A 50 -6.17 -7.42 7.31
CA GLN A 50 -5.63 -7.99 8.56
C GLN A 50 -5.50 -6.92 9.66
N PHE A 51 -5.01 -5.73 9.31
CA PHE A 51 -4.92 -4.61 10.24
C PHE A 51 -6.31 -4.13 10.68
N TYR A 52 -7.26 -3.96 9.76
CA TYR A 52 -8.61 -3.49 10.07
C TYR A 52 -9.45 -4.48 10.88
N LEU A 53 -9.13 -5.77 10.83
CA LEU A 53 -9.75 -6.77 11.72
C LEU A 53 -9.24 -6.64 13.16
N ILE A 54 -7.95 -6.33 13.35
CA ILE A 54 -7.30 -6.32 14.67
C ILE A 54 -7.45 -4.96 15.36
N TRP A 55 -7.25 -3.88 14.63
CA TRP A 55 -7.07 -2.55 15.20
C TRP A 55 -8.29 -1.98 15.95
N PRO A 56 -9.53 -2.11 15.44
CA PRO A 56 -10.72 -1.68 16.18
C PRO A 56 -10.87 -2.39 17.53
N LEU A 57 -10.52 -3.68 17.59
CA LEU A 57 -10.57 -4.47 18.83
C LEU A 57 -9.52 -3.98 19.83
N VAL A 58 -8.30 -3.67 19.37
CA VAL A 58 -7.25 -3.10 20.22
C VAL A 58 -7.72 -1.79 20.85
N ILE A 59 -8.27 -0.86 20.07
CA ILE A 59 -8.77 0.40 20.60
C ILE A 59 -9.94 0.17 21.56
N ALA A 60 -10.91 -0.69 21.21
CA ALA A 60 -12.09 -0.95 22.02
C ALA A 60 -11.75 -1.57 23.38
N LEU A 61 -10.73 -2.45 23.44
CA LEU A 61 -10.36 -3.17 24.65
C LEU A 61 -9.35 -2.43 25.53
N THR A 62 -8.48 -1.62 24.94
CA THR A 62 -7.30 -1.07 25.63
C THR A 62 -7.26 0.45 25.72
N GLY A 63 -8.16 1.15 25.01
CA GLY A 63 -8.24 2.60 24.97
C GLY A 63 -7.01 3.26 24.34
N GLU A 64 -6.84 4.56 24.63
CA GLU A 64 -5.76 5.37 24.03
C GLU A 64 -4.35 4.91 24.45
N LEU A 65 -4.14 4.62 25.74
CA LEU A 65 -2.85 4.16 26.24
C LEU A 65 -2.45 2.83 25.61
N GLY A 66 -3.41 1.89 25.50
CA GLY A 66 -3.14 0.62 24.86
C GLY A 66 -2.92 0.74 23.35
N ALA A 67 -3.53 1.73 22.69
CA ALA A 67 -3.21 2.05 21.29
C ALA A 67 -1.75 2.54 21.14
N TRP A 68 -1.25 3.40 22.03
CA TRP A 68 0.16 3.81 22.07
C TRP A 68 1.09 2.62 22.28
N ILE A 69 0.84 1.81 23.31
CA ILE A 69 1.64 0.63 23.64
C ILE A 69 1.66 -0.35 22.46
N SER A 70 0.50 -0.64 21.88
CA SER A 70 0.37 -1.55 20.74
C SER A 70 1.12 -1.04 19.51
N ALA A 71 1.04 0.26 19.21
CA ALA A 71 1.76 0.85 18.09
C ALA A 71 3.28 0.78 18.30
N VAL A 72 3.77 1.10 19.50
CA VAL A 72 5.21 0.95 19.83
C VAL A 72 5.65 -0.51 19.74
N PHE A 73 4.85 -1.44 20.29
CA PHE A 73 5.10 -2.87 20.19
C PHE A 73 5.19 -3.33 18.73
N PHE A 74 4.22 -2.98 17.87
CA PHE A 74 4.23 -3.35 16.46
C PHE A 74 5.40 -2.72 15.69
N ALA A 75 5.79 -1.48 16.00
CA ALA A 75 6.98 -0.87 15.43
C ALA A 75 8.26 -1.65 15.79
N LEU A 76 8.44 -1.99 17.07
CA LEU A 76 9.60 -2.76 17.54
C LEU A 76 9.60 -4.20 16.98
N LEU A 77 8.44 -4.85 16.96
CA LEU A 77 8.27 -6.17 16.36
C LEU A 77 8.64 -6.14 14.87
N SER A 78 8.16 -5.13 14.15
CA SER A 78 8.44 -4.96 12.73
C SER A 78 9.93 -4.78 12.45
N ILE A 79 10.61 -3.92 13.23
CA ILE A 79 12.06 -3.73 13.14
C ILE A 79 12.79 -5.05 13.44
N GLY A 80 12.37 -5.78 14.47
CA GLY A 80 12.94 -7.07 14.87
C GLY A 80 12.77 -8.16 13.80
N VAL A 81 11.57 -8.31 13.24
CA VAL A 81 11.29 -9.25 12.14
C VAL A 81 12.06 -8.88 10.89
N THR A 82 12.10 -7.60 10.53
CA THR A 82 12.87 -7.12 9.37
C THR A 82 14.36 -7.40 9.57
N PHE A 83 14.89 -7.19 10.78
CA PHE A 83 16.28 -7.50 11.11
C PHE A 83 16.55 -9.00 11.02
N HIS A 84 15.66 -9.83 11.58
CA HIS A 84 15.79 -11.29 11.49
C HIS A 84 15.79 -11.76 10.02
N LEU A 85 14.81 -11.35 9.23
CA LEU A 85 14.71 -11.71 7.81
C LEU A 85 15.89 -11.20 6.99
N ALA A 86 16.41 -10.01 7.30
CA ALA A 86 17.58 -9.48 6.64
C ALA A 86 18.82 -10.34 6.89
N ASN A 87 19.00 -10.83 8.11
CA ASN A 87 20.15 -11.65 8.51
C ASN A 87 20.03 -13.14 8.14
N THR A 88 18.82 -13.64 7.88
CA THR A 88 18.61 -14.98 7.30
C THR A 88 18.70 -15.00 5.77
N GLY A 89 19.00 -13.85 5.15
CA GLY A 89 19.14 -13.75 3.70
C GLY A 89 17.81 -13.88 2.97
N ALA A 90 16.70 -13.40 3.55
CA ALA A 90 15.39 -13.44 2.91
C ALA A 90 15.36 -12.60 1.61
N GLN A 91 14.46 -12.98 0.69
CA GLN A 91 14.22 -12.24 -0.54
C GLN A 91 13.60 -10.87 -0.24
N LEU A 92 14.21 -9.81 -0.80
CA LEU A 92 13.82 -8.43 -0.53
C LEU A 92 12.47 -8.09 -1.17
N ASP A 93 12.22 -8.57 -2.38
CA ASP A 93 11.05 -8.22 -3.18
C ASP A 93 9.78 -9.01 -2.82
N SER A 94 9.90 -10.21 -2.26
CA SER A 94 8.79 -11.10 -1.88
C SER A 94 8.69 -11.27 -0.37
N GLN A 95 9.65 -11.96 0.24
CA GLN A 95 9.62 -12.41 1.65
C GLN A 95 9.68 -11.27 2.66
N ILE A 96 10.40 -10.18 2.35
CA ILE A 96 10.44 -8.99 3.22
C ILE A 96 9.31 -8.04 2.83
N TRP A 97 9.21 -7.67 1.55
CA TRP A 97 8.24 -6.68 1.07
C TRP A 97 6.77 -7.06 1.30
N CYS A 98 6.39 -8.33 1.12
CA CYS A 98 5.00 -8.76 1.27
C CYS A 98 4.65 -9.26 2.68
N ASN A 99 5.56 -9.16 3.63
CA ASN A 99 5.35 -9.68 4.98
C ASN A 99 4.56 -8.69 5.84
N SER A 100 3.44 -9.14 6.41
CA SER A 100 2.58 -8.29 7.24
C SER A 100 3.34 -7.66 8.41
N PHE A 101 4.19 -8.42 9.10
CA PHE A 101 4.94 -7.92 10.25
C PHE A 101 5.96 -6.85 9.86
N VAL A 102 6.53 -6.91 8.65
CA VAL A 102 7.40 -5.84 8.12
C VAL A 102 6.57 -4.59 7.80
N GLN A 103 5.37 -4.75 7.24
CA GLN A 103 4.49 -3.63 6.90
C GLN A 103 3.84 -2.95 8.12
N PHE A 104 3.74 -3.65 9.26
CA PHE A 104 3.20 -3.08 10.50
C PHE A 104 3.93 -1.84 10.99
N LEU A 105 5.19 -1.60 10.61
CA LEU A 105 5.88 -0.34 10.91
C LEU A 105 5.15 0.88 10.33
N MET A 106 4.59 0.77 9.11
CA MET A 106 3.90 1.89 8.45
C MET A 106 2.59 2.22 9.16
N PHE A 107 1.84 1.19 9.57
CA PHE A 107 0.63 1.34 10.37
C PHE A 107 0.95 1.92 11.75
N ALA A 108 1.97 1.37 12.43
CA ALA A 108 2.41 1.86 13.73
C ALA A 108 2.84 3.33 13.68
N ALA A 109 3.65 3.72 12.69
CA ALA A 109 4.04 5.12 12.49
C ALA A 109 2.83 6.03 12.27
N GLY A 110 1.88 5.61 11.42
CA GLY A 110 0.64 6.34 11.18
C GLY A 110 -0.23 6.49 12.44
N ILE A 111 -0.33 5.45 13.26
CA ILE A 111 -1.05 5.48 14.54
C ILE A 111 -0.38 6.44 15.51
N LEU A 112 0.93 6.31 15.74
CA LEU A 112 1.67 7.17 16.66
C LEU A 112 1.56 8.64 16.23
N PHE A 113 1.60 8.90 14.92
CA PHE A 113 1.40 10.24 14.38
C PHE A 113 -0.02 10.75 14.64
N ALA A 114 -1.06 9.95 14.36
CA ALA A 114 -2.45 10.33 14.60
C ALA A 114 -2.75 10.57 16.09
N LEU A 115 -2.25 9.70 16.98
CA LEU A 115 -2.38 9.86 18.42
C LEU A 115 -1.62 11.11 18.93
N GLY A 116 -0.42 11.35 18.40
CA GLY A 116 0.37 12.54 18.73
C GLY A 116 -0.32 13.85 18.37
N LEU A 117 -1.12 13.85 17.29
CA LEU A 117 -1.92 15.01 16.89
C LEU A 117 -3.14 15.27 17.78
N LYS A 118 -3.64 14.27 18.52
CA LYS A 118 -4.81 14.39 19.42
C LYS A 118 -6.03 15.06 18.74
N GLY A 119 -6.30 14.66 17.49
CA GLY A 119 -7.40 15.21 16.69
C GLY A 119 -7.18 16.61 16.13
N ARG A 120 -5.99 17.21 16.32
CA ARG A 120 -5.60 18.49 15.73
C ARG A 120 -4.96 18.30 14.36
N MET A 121 -4.94 19.36 13.57
CA MET A 121 -4.16 19.40 12.32
C MET A 121 -2.73 19.86 12.64
N PRO A 122 -1.70 19.41 11.90
CA PRO A 122 -0.34 19.91 12.06
C PRO A 122 -0.26 21.43 11.83
N GLU A 123 0.19 22.18 12.83
CA GLU A 123 0.43 23.64 12.74
C GLU A 123 1.83 23.91 12.18
N LEU A 124 2.01 23.65 10.88
CA LEU A 124 3.29 23.84 10.19
C LEU A 124 3.31 25.13 9.36
N PRO A 125 4.38 25.94 9.43
CA PRO A 125 4.59 27.05 8.51
C PRO A 125 4.75 26.54 7.07
N ASN A 126 4.35 27.36 6.10
CA ASN A 126 4.30 26.97 4.68
C ASN A 126 5.65 26.50 4.13
N TRP A 127 6.77 27.06 4.61
CA TRP A 127 8.10 26.64 4.17
C TRP A 127 8.42 25.19 4.59
N LEU A 128 8.00 24.75 5.78
CA LEU A 128 8.15 23.35 6.20
C LEU A 128 7.24 22.44 5.39
N ARG A 129 6.02 22.89 5.06
CA ARG A 129 5.12 22.14 4.17
C ARG A 129 5.71 21.95 2.76
N CYS A 130 6.49 22.92 2.27
CA CYS A 130 7.19 22.79 1.00
C CYS A 130 8.48 21.96 1.10
N LEU A 131 9.15 21.97 2.25
CA LEU A 131 10.40 21.25 2.49
C LEU A 131 10.20 19.76 2.79
N PHE A 132 9.10 19.38 3.43
CA PHE A 132 8.84 17.99 3.84
C PHE A 132 8.66 17.02 2.67
N PRO A 133 7.92 17.31 1.59
CA PRO A 133 7.81 16.41 0.44
C PRO A 133 9.16 16.04 -0.20
N PRO A 134 10.07 16.98 -0.57
CA PRO A 134 11.36 16.59 -1.13
C PRO A 134 12.23 15.80 -0.14
N ILE A 135 12.16 16.08 1.16
CA ILE A 135 12.84 15.26 2.18
C ILE A 135 12.24 13.85 2.22
N ALA A 136 10.92 13.72 2.21
CA ALA A 136 10.24 12.42 2.20
C ALA A 136 10.66 11.58 0.98
N PHE A 137 10.70 12.20 -0.21
CA PHE A 137 11.19 11.55 -1.42
C PHE A 137 12.68 11.21 -1.34
N ALA A 138 13.51 12.06 -0.76
CA ALA A 138 14.94 11.77 -0.56
C ALA A 138 15.16 10.60 0.40
N LEU A 139 14.41 10.52 1.51
CA LEU A 139 14.45 9.40 2.45
C LEU A 139 14.01 8.09 1.79
N TRP A 140 12.93 8.13 1.01
CA TRP A 140 12.46 6.98 0.25
C TRP A 140 13.50 6.54 -0.79
N PHE A 141 14.04 7.47 -1.57
CA PHE A 141 15.05 7.18 -2.58
C PHE A 141 16.32 6.61 -1.96
N PHE A 142 16.80 7.19 -0.85
CA PHE A 142 17.94 6.67 -0.10
C PHE A 142 17.68 5.25 0.43
N SER A 143 16.48 5.00 0.96
CA SER A 143 16.08 3.68 1.45
C SER A 143 16.11 2.61 0.36
N VAL A 144 15.64 2.94 -0.84
CA VAL A 144 15.61 2.01 -1.97
C VAL A 144 16.99 1.87 -2.62
N ALA A 145 17.65 2.98 -2.96
CA ALA A 145 18.88 2.99 -3.75
C ALA A 145 20.12 2.57 -2.95
N VAL A 146 20.20 2.97 -1.67
CA VAL A 146 21.38 2.72 -0.82
C VAL A 146 21.13 1.56 0.15
N LEU A 147 19.99 1.58 0.84
CA LEU A 147 19.65 0.56 1.85
C LEU A 147 18.96 -0.68 1.29
N ARG A 148 18.67 -0.68 -0.03
CA ARG A 148 18.14 -1.81 -0.80
C ARG A 148 16.82 -2.37 -0.23
N THR A 149 15.96 -1.53 0.35
CA THR A 149 14.68 -1.97 0.95
C THR A 149 13.73 -2.65 -0.02
N LYS A 150 13.82 -2.31 -1.32
CA LYS A 150 13.06 -2.94 -2.39
C LYS A 150 13.93 -3.08 -3.64
N THR A 151 14.41 -4.29 -3.89
CA THR A 151 15.18 -4.65 -5.09
C THR A 151 15.03 -6.15 -5.36
N TYR A 152 15.34 -6.59 -6.57
CA TYR A 152 15.43 -8.01 -6.86
C TYR A 152 16.69 -8.58 -6.21
N GLY A 153 16.53 -9.69 -5.48
CA GLY A 153 17.62 -10.39 -4.81
C GLY A 153 17.42 -10.53 -3.30
N TYR A 154 18.50 -10.93 -2.64
CA TYR A 154 18.49 -11.34 -1.24
C TYR A 154 19.11 -10.27 -0.34
N ALA A 155 18.59 -10.17 0.88
CA ALA A 155 19.16 -9.32 1.90
C ALA A 155 20.60 -9.76 2.22
N GLN A 156 21.46 -8.78 2.49
CA GLN A 156 22.89 -9.00 2.77
C GLN A 156 23.21 -9.00 4.28
N GLY A 157 22.18 -9.09 5.13
CA GLY A 157 22.31 -8.96 6.58
C GLY A 157 22.43 -7.52 7.09
N GLY A 158 22.59 -7.42 8.41
CA GLY A 158 22.79 -6.17 9.12
C GLY A 158 21.54 -5.30 9.28
N PHE A 159 21.76 -4.01 9.55
CA PHE A 159 20.71 -3.04 9.88
C PHE A 159 20.23 -2.20 8.69
N ALA A 160 20.80 -2.38 7.49
CA ALA A 160 20.47 -1.55 6.33
C ALA A 160 18.98 -1.60 5.98
N VAL A 161 18.41 -2.81 5.84
CA VAL A 161 17.01 -2.98 5.46
C VAL A 161 16.06 -2.45 6.55
N PRO A 162 16.18 -2.84 7.84
CA PRO A 162 15.36 -2.25 8.91
C PRO A 162 15.45 -0.71 8.97
N LEU A 163 16.66 -0.15 8.85
CA LEU A 163 16.84 1.30 8.85
C LEU A 163 16.10 1.94 7.67
N GLY A 164 16.16 1.35 6.48
CA GLY A 164 15.45 1.89 5.32
C GLY A 164 13.92 1.85 5.47
N TYR A 165 13.37 0.84 6.14
CA TYR A 165 11.94 0.82 6.47
C TYR A 165 11.58 1.94 7.48
N VAL A 166 12.44 2.19 8.48
CA VAL A 166 12.26 3.31 9.43
C VAL A 166 12.32 4.67 8.72
N LEU A 167 13.33 4.88 7.85
CA LEU A 167 13.45 6.12 7.08
C LEU A 167 12.27 6.32 6.12
N THR A 168 11.77 5.25 5.52
CA THR A 168 10.56 5.29 4.69
C THR A 168 9.33 5.67 5.51
N ALA A 169 9.15 5.08 6.71
CA ALA A 169 8.06 5.43 7.60
C ALA A 169 8.10 6.91 8.03
N ILE A 170 9.30 7.42 8.36
CA ILE A 170 9.50 8.85 8.64
C ILE A 170 9.13 9.70 7.42
N GLY A 171 9.56 9.31 6.21
CA GLY A 171 9.18 9.98 4.98
C GLY A 171 7.66 10.04 4.77
N CYS A 172 6.95 8.94 5.01
CA CYS A 172 5.49 8.90 4.98
C CYS A 172 4.86 9.88 5.98
N ILE A 173 5.37 9.95 7.22
CA ILE A 173 4.88 10.90 8.22
C ILE A 173 5.14 12.35 7.81
N LEU A 174 6.31 12.67 7.28
CA LEU A 174 6.62 14.02 6.79
C LEU A 174 5.68 14.42 5.65
N LEU A 175 5.41 13.50 4.72
CA LEU A 175 4.47 13.74 3.63
C LEU A 175 3.05 13.97 4.15
N CYS A 176 2.55 13.12 5.06
CA CYS A 176 1.27 13.31 5.72
C CYS A 176 1.19 14.65 6.47
N ALA A 177 2.21 14.99 7.26
CA ALA A 177 2.26 16.24 8.02
C ALA A 177 2.22 17.47 7.09
N SER A 178 2.87 17.40 5.93
CA SER A 178 2.89 18.50 4.96
C SER A 178 1.53 18.77 4.32
N LEU A 179 0.74 17.72 4.08
CA LEU A 179 -0.52 17.77 3.34
C LEU A 179 -1.75 17.92 4.25
N LEU A 180 -1.71 17.40 5.47
CA LEU A 180 -2.84 17.48 6.40
C LEU A 180 -3.15 18.94 6.77
N GLY A 181 -4.43 19.30 6.64
CA GLY A 181 -4.92 20.66 6.90
C GLY A 181 -4.64 21.67 5.78
N VAL A 182 -4.07 21.25 4.65
CA VAL A 182 -3.92 22.13 3.48
C VAL A 182 -5.27 22.34 2.81
N ASN A 183 -5.75 23.59 2.80
CA ASN A 183 -6.94 23.99 2.05
C ASN A 183 -6.53 24.59 0.70
N ALA A 184 -6.09 23.74 -0.23
CA ALA A 184 -5.72 24.15 -1.58
C ALA A 184 -6.74 23.62 -2.59
N LYS A 185 -7.18 24.50 -3.51
CA LYS A 185 -8.01 24.07 -4.64
C LYS A 185 -7.18 23.20 -5.57
N MET A 186 -7.46 21.91 -5.59
CA MET A 186 -6.80 20.97 -6.50
C MET A 186 -7.44 21.01 -7.90
N PRO A 187 -6.65 20.83 -8.98
CA PRO A 187 -7.19 20.70 -10.33
C PRO A 187 -8.23 19.58 -10.40
N SER A 188 -9.34 19.81 -11.10
CA SER A 188 -10.44 18.84 -11.22
C SER A 188 -9.99 17.48 -11.77
N ALA A 189 -9.02 17.48 -12.70
CA ALA A 189 -8.42 16.25 -13.21
C ALA A 189 -7.71 15.43 -12.12
N LEU A 190 -6.96 16.09 -11.22
CA LEU A 190 -6.26 15.43 -10.11
C LEU A 190 -7.26 14.90 -9.08
N VAL A 191 -8.31 15.67 -8.79
CA VAL A 191 -9.42 15.22 -7.93
C VAL A 191 -10.09 13.99 -8.52
N TYR A 192 -10.35 13.98 -9.84
CA TYR A 192 -10.94 12.83 -10.52
C TYR A 192 -10.04 11.59 -10.48
N LEU A 193 -8.73 11.75 -10.71
CA LEU A 193 -7.76 10.66 -10.54
C LEU A 193 -7.74 10.12 -9.11
N GLY A 194 -7.89 10.99 -8.11
CA GLY A 194 -8.06 10.59 -6.71
C GLY A 194 -9.33 9.75 -6.50
N LYS A 195 -10.45 10.11 -7.13
CA LYS A 195 -11.72 9.37 -7.05
C LYS A 195 -11.63 7.96 -7.61
N ILE A 196 -10.87 7.76 -8.69
CA ILE A 196 -10.68 6.44 -9.32
C ILE A 196 -9.41 5.71 -8.87
N SER A 197 -8.70 6.24 -7.87
CA SER A 197 -7.36 5.77 -7.46
C SER A 197 -7.34 4.31 -7.02
N PHE A 198 -8.41 3.84 -6.37
CA PHE A 198 -8.58 2.43 -6.04
C PHE A 198 -8.61 1.55 -7.29
N GLY A 199 -9.42 1.90 -8.29
CA GLY A 199 -9.44 1.20 -9.58
C GLY A 199 -8.10 1.25 -10.30
N LEU A 200 -7.40 2.39 -10.29
CA LEU A 200 -6.06 2.50 -10.87
C LEU A 200 -5.09 1.49 -10.22
N TYR A 201 -5.13 1.38 -8.90
CA TYR A 201 -4.35 0.42 -8.14
C TYR A 201 -4.69 -1.04 -8.49
N VAL A 202 -5.97 -1.40 -8.58
CA VAL A 202 -6.38 -2.78 -8.87
C VAL A 202 -6.05 -3.19 -10.31
N PHE A 203 -6.25 -2.31 -11.29
CA PHE A 203 -6.20 -2.70 -12.71
C PHE A 203 -4.85 -2.49 -13.40
N HIS A 204 -3.88 -1.77 -12.82
CA HIS A 204 -2.65 -1.41 -13.54
C HIS A 204 -1.83 -2.61 -14.04
N LEU A 205 -1.69 -3.68 -13.24
CA LEU A 205 -0.98 -4.90 -13.69
C LEU A 205 -1.77 -5.65 -14.75
N LEU A 206 -3.09 -5.79 -14.57
CA LEU A 206 -3.96 -6.41 -15.58
C LEU A 206 -3.88 -5.68 -16.92
N ALA A 207 -3.98 -4.35 -16.90
CA ALA A 207 -3.87 -3.53 -18.12
C ALA A 207 -2.50 -3.71 -18.79
N SER A 208 -1.42 -3.71 -18.01
CA SER A 208 -0.07 -3.93 -18.52
C SER A 208 0.08 -5.31 -19.17
N GLN A 209 -0.49 -6.37 -18.56
CA GLN A 209 -0.49 -7.72 -19.11
C GLN A 209 -1.32 -7.84 -20.39
N LEU A 210 -2.50 -7.21 -20.44
CA LEU A 210 -3.35 -7.22 -21.63
C LEU A 210 -2.66 -6.53 -22.80
N VAL A 211 -2.07 -5.36 -22.57
CA VAL A 211 -1.31 -4.64 -23.60
C VAL A 211 -0.11 -5.46 -24.08
N ALA A 212 0.65 -6.06 -23.18
CA ALA A 212 1.80 -6.90 -23.54
C ALA A 212 1.40 -8.10 -24.44
N LYS A 213 0.21 -8.67 -24.26
CA LYS A 213 -0.31 -9.80 -25.08
C LYS A 213 -0.76 -9.40 -26.49
N THR A 214 -1.00 -8.11 -26.75
CA THR A 214 -1.47 -7.68 -28.08
C THR A 214 -0.36 -7.73 -29.14
N HIS A 215 0.92 -7.76 -28.74
CA HIS A 215 2.07 -7.65 -29.64
C HIS A 215 2.07 -6.40 -30.54
N ILE A 216 1.19 -5.41 -30.29
CA ILE A 216 0.92 -4.32 -31.23
C ILE A 216 2.11 -3.36 -31.36
N HIS A 217 2.96 -3.20 -30.35
CA HIS A 217 4.26 -2.52 -30.47
C HIS A 217 5.22 -3.08 -29.41
N HIS A 218 6.44 -3.49 -29.78
CA HIS A 218 7.43 -4.02 -28.84
C HIS A 218 8.13 -2.92 -28.03
N ASP A 219 8.07 -1.67 -28.48
CA ASP A 219 8.75 -0.58 -27.80
C ASP A 219 7.98 -0.14 -26.55
N ALA A 220 8.71 -0.08 -25.43
CA ALA A 220 8.20 0.35 -24.13
C ALA A 220 7.58 1.76 -24.16
N ILE A 221 7.95 2.58 -25.15
CA ILE A 221 7.44 3.95 -25.33
C ILE A 221 5.96 3.97 -25.74
N PHE A 222 5.47 2.92 -26.40
CA PHE A 222 4.07 2.77 -26.78
C PHE A 222 3.30 1.92 -25.77
N GLN A 223 3.92 0.88 -25.21
CA GLN A 223 3.25 -0.01 -24.27
C GLN A 223 2.85 0.68 -22.97
N LYS A 224 3.73 1.52 -22.37
CA LYS A 224 3.45 2.15 -21.07
C LYS A 224 2.29 3.16 -21.15
N PRO A 225 2.25 4.10 -22.12
CA PRO A 225 1.10 5.00 -22.25
C PRO A 225 -0.19 4.26 -22.58
N LEU A 226 -0.14 3.21 -23.42
CA LEU A 226 -1.31 2.41 -23.75
C LEU A 226 -1.84 1.64 -22.53
N ALA A 227 -0.94 1.05 -21.73
CA ALA A 227 -1.30 0.38 -20.48
C ALA A 227 -1.88 1.37 -19.46
N LEU A 228 -1.33 2.58 -19.35
CA LEU A 228 -1.87 3.64 -18.51
C LEU A 228 -3.27 4.07 -18.99
N GLY A 229 -3.46 4.29 -20.28
CA GLY A 229 -4.76 4.63 -20.87
C GLY A 229 -5.81 3.55 -20.62
N LEU A 230 -5.44 2.27 -20.81
CA LEU A 230 -6.31 1.14 -20.49
C LEU A 230 -6.61 1.05 -18.98
N THR A 231 -5.63 1.32 -18.12
CA THR A 231 -5.82 1.35 -16.66
C THR A 231 -6.83 2.42 -16.25
N ILE A 232 -6.69 3.64 -16.77
CA ILE A 232 -7.62 4.74 -16.51
C ILE A 232 -9.03 4.37 -17.01
N LEU A 233 -9.15 3.81 -18.22
CA LEU A 233 -10.43 3.38 -18.77
C LEU A 233 -11.11 2.33 -17.88
N LEU A 234 -10.40 1.27 -17.50
CA LEU A 234 -10.93 0.21 -16.63
C LEU A 234 -11.30 0.75 -15.24
N ALA A 235 -10.46 1.60 -14.65
CA ALA A 235 -10.73 2.25 -13.38
C ALA A 235 -11.96 3.17 -13.45
N SER A 236 -12.11 3.97 -14.51
CA SER A 236 -13.29 4.82 -14.71
C SER A 236 -14.58 4.02 -14.89
N ILE A 237 -14.54 2.90 -15.61
CA ILE A 237 -15.68 1.98 -15.76
C ILE A 237 -16.02 1.35 -14.39
N SER A 238 -15.01 0.84 -13.68
CA SER A 238 -15.17 0.28 -12.33
C SER A 238 -15.80 1.30 -11.38
N TYR A 239 -15.27 2.51 -11.35
CA TYR A 239 -15.75 3.57 -10.48
C TYR A 239 -17.23 3.87 -10.70
N ARG A 240 -17.65 4.01 -11.97
CA ARG A 240 -19.03 4.36 -12.32
C ARG A 240 -20.02 3.23 -12.03
N TYR A 241 -19.68 1.99 -12.38
CA TYR A 241 -20.65 0.88 -12.39
C TYR A 241 -20.54 -0.05 -11.20
N PHE A 242 -19.37 -0.15 -10.57
CA PHE A 242 -19.14 -1.03 -9.43
C PHE A 242 -18.96 -0.23 -8.14
N GLU A 243 -18.02 0.71 -8.09
CA GLU A 243 -17.67 1.39 -6.83
C GLU A 243 -18.75 2.39 -6.38
N THR A 244 -19.27 3.21 -7.30
CA THR A 244 -20.28 4.24 -6.99
C THR A 244 -21.54 3.67 -6.30
N PRO A 245 -22.13 2.54 -6.75
CA PRO A 245 -23.22 1.89 -6.02
C PRO A 245 -22.89 1.55 -4.56
N PHE A 246 -21.73 0.95 -4.29
CA PHE A 246 -21.33 0.60 -2.92
C PHE A 246 -21.06 1.84 -2.06
N LEU A 247 -20.44 2.87 -2.63
CA LEU A 247 -20.22 4.15 -1.94
C LEU A 247 -21.54 4.84 -1.56
N ARG A 248 -22.56 4.78 -2.44
CA ARG A 248 -23.90 5.31 -2.13
C ARG A 248 -24.57 4.55 -0.99
N ILE A 249 -24.40 3.23 -0.92
CA ILE A 249 -24.93 2.41 0.18
C ILE A 249 -24.22 2.77 1.49
N LYS A 250 -22.88 2.90 1.47
CA LYS A 250 -22.07 3.33 2.62
C LYS A 250 -22.56 4.68 3.14
N ASN A 251 -22.72 5.69 2.28
CA ASN A 251 -23.14 7.02 2.70
C ASN A 251 -24.53 7.05 3.35
N ARG A 252 -25.43 6.13 2.95
CA ARG A 252 -26.76 6.00 3.57
C ARG A 252 -26.74 5.33 4.94
N ARG A 253 -25.74 4.48 5.22
CA ARG A 253 -25.63 3.70 6.46
C ARG A 253 -24.54 4.21 7.40
N ALA A 254 -23.79 5.24 7.00
CA ALA A 254 -22.70 5.78 7.80
C ALA A 254 -23.25 6.48 9.06
N ILE A 255 -22.82 5.99 10.23
CA ILE A 255 -23.15 6.60 11.54
C ILE A 255 -22.33 7.88 11.76
N ILE A 256 -21.12 7.94 11.20
CA ILE A 256 -20.27 9.12 11.19
C ILE A 256 -20.26 9.67 9.77
N HIS A 257 -20.97 10.78 9.57
CA HIS A 257 -20.96 11.50 8.31
C HIS A 257 -19.62 12.23 8.17
N THR A 258 -18.75 11.71 7.31
CA THR A 258 -17.64 12.50 6.76
C THR A 258 -18.26 13.63 5.95
N ARG A 259 -17.78 14.87 6.14
CA ARG A 259 -18.38 16.08 5.54
C ARG A 259 -18.66 15.84 4.05
N PRO A 260 -19.87 16.16 3.56
CA PRO A 260 -20.15 16.07 2.14
C PRO A 260 -19.23 17.02 1.38
N GLU A 261 -18.63 16.53 0.29
CA GLU A 261 -17.96 17.36 -0.72
C GLU A 261 -18.91 18.43 -1.29
#